data_AF-A0A7W0H5S1-F1
#
_entry.id   AF-A0A7W0H5S1-F1
#
_cell.length_a   1.000
_cell.length_b   1.000
_cell.length_c   1.000
_cell.angle_alpha   90.00
_cell.angle_beta   90.00
_cell.angle_gamma   90.00
#
_symmetry.space_group_name_H-M   'P 1'
#
loop_
_entity.id
_entity.type
_entity.pdbx_description
1 polymer ?
#
loop_
_entity_poly.entity_id
_entity_poly.type
_entity_poly.pdbx_seq_one_letter_code
_entity_poly.pdbx_strand_id
1 'polypeptide(L)'
;MIAKVEPLTPARALRGPFDYRLSAELSGVGVGSMLVVPFGRQRLLGVVVDLAGTSDVPAERLVEPLSALEADVPEALVRLGLWVAAEYVSTPARGLALVLPPGTGTGSGRPLLPRRSLRAALTDGGRVALNGEGGRLGERQRAVLDALAAGPSSASAVTRLVGADHST
;
A
#
# COMPACT_ATOMS: atom_id res chain seq x y z
N MET A 1 -2.96 -16.68 -1.67
CA MET A 1 -2.90 -15.58 -0.69
C MET A 1 -4.23 -14.84 -0.73
N ILE A 2 -4.76 -14.48 0.43
CA ILE A 2 -6.00 -13.71 0.60
C ILE A 2 -5.65 -12.35 1.18
N ALA A 3 -6.20 -11.28 0.61
CA ALA A 3 -6.14 -9.94 1.18
C ALA A 3 -7.43 -9.62 1.91
N LYS A 4 -7.32 -9.20 3.18
CA LYS A 4 -8.43 -8.66 3.96
C LYS A 4 -8.48 -7.16 3.74
N VAL A 5 -9.55 -6.67 3.13
CA VAL A 5 -9.65 -5.29 2.64
C VAL A 5 -10.80 -4.55 3.31
N GLU A 6 -10.49 -3.38 3.85
CA GLU A 6 -11.50 -2.42 4.30
C GLU A 6 -11.86 -1.45 3.15
N PRO A 7 -13.08 -1.51 2.60
CA PRO A 7 -13.52 -0.61 1.54
C PRO A 7 -13.73 0.82 2.09
N LEU A 8 -13.22 1.80 1.36
CA LEU A 8 -13.36 3.22 1.67
C LEU A 8 -14.70 3.73 1.15
N THR A 9 -15.74 3.58 1.97
CA THR A 9 -17.12 3.95 1.64
C THR A 9 -17.78 4.71 2.78
N PRO A 10 -18.70 5.66 2.48
CA PRO A 10 -19.47 6.36 3.51
C PRO A 10 -20.54 5.47 4.18
N ALA A 11 -20.81 4.27 3.65
CA ALA A 11 -21.80 3.36 4.21
C ALA A 11 -21.43 2.94 5.64
N ARG A 12 -22.37 3.11 6.58
CA ARG A 12 -22.15 2.88 8.02
C ARG A 12 -22.55 1.49 8.53
N ALA A 13 -23.34 0.76 7.74
CA ALA A 13 -23.85 -0.56 8.10
C ALA A 13 -22.97 -1.72 7.58
N LEU A 14 -21.76 -1.43 7.11
CA LEU A 14 -20.83 -2.46 6.63
C LEU A 14 -19.96 -2.96 7.77
N ARG A 15 -19.81 -4.28 7.84
CA ARG A 15 -18.93 -4.99 8.75
C ARG A 15 -17.84 -5.63 7.89
N GLY A 16 -16.66 -5.04 7.89
CA GLY A 16 -15.45 -5.58 7.26
C GLY A 16 -14.54 -6.30 8.26
N PRO A 17 -13.34 -6.71 7.82
CA PRO A 17 -12.83 -6.59 6.45
C PRO A 17 -13.43 -7.63 5.50
N PHE A 18 -13.28 -7.40 4.18
CA PHE A 18 -13.74 -8.31 3.13
C PHE A 18 -12.57 -9.04 2.49
N ASP A 19 -12.75 -10.32 2.19
CA ASP A 19 -11.70 -11.18 1.66
C ASP A 19 -11.65 -11.14 0.13
N TYR A 20 -10.46 -10.96 -0.42
CA TYR A 20 -10.18 -10.99 -1.86
C TYR A 20 -9.05 -11.95 -2.17
N ARG A 21 -9.17 -12.68 -3.27
CA ARG A 21 -8.09 -13.56 -3.75
C ARG A 21 -7.09 -12.74 -4.54
N LEU A 22 -5.81 -12.78 -4.16
CA LEU A 22 -4.76 -12.11 -4.93
C LEU A 22 -4.34 -12.97 -6.11
N SER A 23 -4.28 -12.36 -7.30
CA SER A 23 -3.68 -12.96 -8.50
C SER A 23 -2.16 -12.91 -8.43
N ALA A 24 -1.48 -13.63 -9.32
CA ALA A 24 -0.02 -13.61 -9.41
C ALA A 24 0.54 -12.20 -9.71
N GLU A 25 -0.21 -11.41 -10.48
CA GLU A 25 0.11 -10.02 -10.84
C GLU A 25 0.08 -9.07 -9.63
N LEU A 26 -0.62 -9.46 -8.56
CA LEU A 26 -0.75 -8.73 -7.30
C LEU A 26 0.09 -9.33 -6.17
N SER A 27 1.13 -10.10 -6.49
CA SER A 27 2.00 -10.76 -5.51
C SER A 27 2.78 -9.81 -4.58
N GLY A 28 2.97 -8.55 -4.98
CA GLY A 28 3.60 -7.51 -4.15
C GLY A 28 2.67 -6.80 -3.16
N VAL A 29 1.38 -7.16 -3.13
CA VAL A 29 0.39 -6.54 -2.24
C VAL A 29 0.66 -6.93 -0.78
N GLY A 30 0.75 -5.93 0.09
CA GLY A 30 0.97 -6.07 1.53
C GLY A 30 -0.05 -5.31 2.36
N VAL A 31 0.06 -5.39 3.68
CA VAL A 31 -0.72 -4.52 4.57
C VAL A 31 -0.43 -3.06 4.25
N GLY A 32 -1.50 -2.28 4.11
CA GLY A 32 -1.47 -0.87 3.71
C GLY A 32 -1.48 -0.62 2.21
N SER A 33 -1.36 -1.66 1.38
CA SER A 33 -1.59 -1.52 -0.06
C SER A 33 -3.02 -1.08 -0.34
N MET A 34 -3.17 -0.22 -1.34
CA MET A 34 -4.45 0.31 -1.75
C MET A 34 -4.93 -0.36 -3.03
N LEU A 35 -6.12 -0.94 -3.00
CA LEU A 35 -6.67 -1.75 -4.08
C LEU A 35 -7.97 -1.16 -4.62
N VAL A 36 -8.17 -1.22 -5.93
CA VAL A 36 -9.48 -1.02 -6.54
C VAL A 36 -10.19 -2.36 -6.53
N VAL A 37 -11.29 -2.47 -5.78
CA VAL A 37 -12.02 -3.73 -5.58
C VAL A 37 -13.43 -3.67 -6.15
N PRO A 38 -13.94 -4.78 -6.72
CA PRO A 38 -15.37 -4.93 -6.97
C PRO A 38 -16.14 -4.99 -5.64
N PHE A 39 -17.18 -4.18 -5.48
CA PHE A 39 -18.00 -4.19 -4.27
C PHE A 39 -19.49 -4.04 -4.63
N GLY A 40 -20.19 -5.16 -4.75
CA GLY A 40 -21.54 -5.17 -5.31
C GLY A 40 -21.54 -4.67 -6.76
N ARG A 41 -22.31 -3.61 -7.06
CA ARG A 41 -22.41 -3.02 -8.41
C ARG A 41 -21.39 -1.91 -8.69
N GLN A 42 -20.56 -1.56 -7.70
CA GLN A 42 -19.62 -0.45 -7.78
C GLN A 42 -18.16 -0.94 -7.67
N ARG A 43 -17.24 -0.05 -8.00
CA ARG A 43 -15.80 -0.22 -7.77
C ARG A 43 -15.40 0.76 -6.68
N LEU A 44 -14.72 0.26 -5.66
CA LEU A 44 -14.29 1.06 -4.52
C LEU A 44 -12.79 0.98 -4.35
N LEU A 45 -12.24 2.02 -3.75
CA LEU A 45 -10.90 1.94 -3.18
C LEU A 45 -10.99 1.22 -1.84
N GLY A 46 -10.06 0.33 -1.56
CA GLY A 46 -9.95 -0.35 -0.27
C GLY A 46 -8.50 -0.41 0.18
N VAL A 47 -8.30 -0.53 1.49
CA VAL A 47 -6.98 -0.68 2.10
C VAL A 47 -6.85 -2.11 2.59
N VAL A 48 -5.75 -2.79 2.23
CA VAL A 48 -5.41 -4.09 2.79
C VAL A 48 -5.04 -3.90 4.26
N VAL A 49 -5.78 -4.53 5.16
CA VAL A 49 -5.56 -4.44 6.60
C VAL A 49 -4.89 -5.69 7.17
N ASP A 50 -4.97 -6.81 6.45
CA ASP A 50 -4.35 -8.08 6.84
C ASP A 50 -4.18 -9.01 5.62
N LEU A 51 -3.31 -10.02 5.73
CA LEU A 51 -3.08 -11.06 4.74
C LEU A 51 -3.27 -12.44 5.37
N ALA A 52 -3.99 -13.33 4.69
CA ALA A 52 -4.24 -14.67 5.17
C ALA A 52 -3.91 -15.76 4.14
N GLY A 53 -3.55 -16.95 4.63
CA GLY A 53 -3.39 -18.14 3.79
C GLY A 53 -4.73 -18.74 3.33
N THR A 54 -5.77 -18.57 4.15
CA THR A 54 -7.11 -19.15 3.96
C THR A 54 -8.20 -18.11 4.19
N SER A 55 -9.42 -18.42 3.75
CA SER A 55 -10.61 -17.60 3.93
C SER A 55 -11.78 -18.49 4.36
N ASP A 56 -12.67 -17.96 5.20
CA ASP A 56 -13.93 -18.62 5.55
C ASP A 56 -14.98 -18.49 4.42
N VAL A 57 -14.68 -17.67 3.41
CA VAL A 57 -15.49 -17.55 2.20
C VAL A 57 -15.09 -18.67 1.22
N PRO A 58 -16.06 -19.41 0.64
CA PRO A 58 -15.76 -20.41 -0.39
C PRO A 58 -14.96 -19.83 -1.55
N ALA A 59 -14.00 -20.59 -2.07
CA ALA A 59 -13.02 -20.12 -3.05
C ALA A 59 -13.68 -19.58 -4.33
N GLU A 60 -14.78 -20.19 -4.76
CA GLU A 60 -15.59 -19.80 -5.92
C GLU A 60 -16.34 -18.47 -5.73
N ARG A 61 -16.49 -18.00 -4.49
CA ARG A 61 -17.10 -16.69 -4.16
C ARG A 61 -16.07 -15.60 -3.94
N LEU A 62 -14.79 -15.95 -3.82
CA LEU A 62 -13.72 -14.97 -3.71
C LEU A 62 -13.47 -14.31 -5.07
N VAL A 63 -13.58 -12.98 -5.08
CA VAL A 63 -13.27 -12.17 -6.24
C VAL A 63 -11.86 -11.61 -6.15
N GLU A 64 -11.26 -11.32 -7.31
CA GLU A 64 -9.96 -10.67 -7.38
C GLU A 64 -10.12 -9.14 -7.36
N PRO A 65 -9.17 -8.40 -6.76
CA PRO A 65 -9.07 -6.96 -6.94
C PRO A 65 -8.80 -6.62 -8.42
N LEU A 66 -9.26 -5.46 -8.88
CA LEU A 66 -9.08 -5.00 -10.25
C LEU A 66 -7.68 -4.44 -10.51
N SER A 67 -7.11 -3.77 -9.52
CA SER A 67 -5.75 -3.20 -9.59
C SER A 67 -5.25 -2.79 -8.21
N ALA A 68 -3.93 -2.65 -8.07
CA ALA A 68 -3.29 -1.96 -6.96
C ALA A 68 -2.88 -0.55 -7.39
N LEU A 69 -3.06 0.43 -6.49
CA LEU A 69 -2.48 1.75 -6.65
C LEU A 69 -1.06 1.76 -6.13
N GLU A 70 -0.18 2.54 -6.77
CA GLU A 70 1.15 2.84 -6.24
C GLU A 70 1.07 3.95 -5.16
N ALA A 71 0.25 3.71 -4.14
CA ALA A 71 -0.01 4.62 -3.02
C ALA A 71 -0.23 3.80 -1.76
N ASP A 72 0.84 3.38 -1.10
CA ASP A 72 0.72 2.55 0.09
C ASP A 72 0.67 3.39 1.37
N VAL A 73 -0.08 2.89 2.35
CA VAL A 73 -0.09 3.38 3.73
C VAL A 73 0.91 2.54 4.55
N PRO A 74 1.82 3.14 5.33
CA PRO A 74 2.62 2.39 6.29
C PRO A 74 1.74 1.57 7.25
N GLU A 75 2.12 0.32 7.53
CA GLU A 75 1.33 -0.59 8.39
C GLU A 75 1.04 0.00 9.78
N ALA A 76 2.00 0.71 10.38
CA ALA A 76 1.79 1.41 11.65
C ALA A 76 0.65 2.45 11.57
N LEU A 77 0.50 3.11 10.42
CA LEU A 77 -0.59 4.06 10.18
C LEU A 77 -1.91 3.36 9.89
N VAL A 78 -1.90 2.20 9.22
CA VAL A 78 -3.10 1.35 9.07
C VAL A 78 -3.63 0.96 10.46
N ARG A 79 -2.74 0.46 11.33
CA ARG A 79 -3.07 0.14 12.73
C ARG A 79 -3.61 1.34 13.49
N LEU A 80 -3.00 2.52 13.32
CA LEU A 80 -3.50 3.75 13.92
C LEU A 80 -4.90 4.11 13.43
N GLY A 81 -5.16 4.05 12.12
CA GLY A 81 -6.47 4.34 11.54
C GLY A 81 -7.56 3.41 12.06
N LEU A 82 -7.26 2.11 12.18
CA LEU A 82 -8.18 1.13 12.77
C LEU A 82 -8.38 1.36 14.27
N TRP A 83 -7.32 1.69 15.01
CA TRP A 83 -7.43 2.04 16.42
C TRP A 83 -8.31 3.29 16.63
N VAL A 84 -8.12 4.36 15.85
CA VAL A 84 -8.96 5.56 15.90
C VAL A 84 -10.43 5.21 15.61
N ALA A 85 -10.67 4.34 14.63
CA ALA A 85 -12.04 3.90 14.33
C ALA A 85 -12.69 3.19 15.53
N ALA A 86 -11.95 2.29 16.19
CA ALA A 86 -12.45 1.56 17.36
C ALA A 86 -12.63 2.48 18.58
N GLU A 87 -11.61 3.26 18.92
CA GLU A 87 -11.57 4.12 20.12
C GLU A 87 -12.68 5.18 20.08
N TYR A 88 -12.91 5.78 18.92
CA TYR A 88 -13.88 6.87 18.75
C TYR A 88 -15.20 6.42 18.12
N VAL A 89 -15.50 5.12 18.17
CA VAL A 89 -16.78 4.54 17.71
C VAL A 89 -17.16 5.02 16.30
N SER A 90 -16.17 5.01 15.41
CA SER A 90 -16.29 5.42 14.01
C SER A 90 -16.22 4.19 13.09
N THR A 91 -16.27 4.39 11.78
CA THR A 91 -16.10 3.30 10.81
C THR A 91 -14.62 3.11 10.46
N PRO A 92 -14.16 1.88 10.16
CA PRO A 92 -12.80 1.64 9.67
C PRO A 92 -12.44 2.54 8.49
N ALA A 93 -13.36 2.71 7.53
CA ALA A 93 -13.18 3.61 6.39
C ALA A 93 -12.85 5.06 6.81
N ARG A 94 -13.53 5.60 7.83
CA ARG A 94 -13.28 6.97 8.34
C ARG A 94 -11.96 7.07 9.10
N GLY A 95 -11.61 6.05 9.89
CA GLY A 95 -10.33 6.02 10.60
C GLY A 95 -9.15 5.90 9.64
N LEU A 96 -9.24 4.99 8.66
CA LEU A 96 -8.23 4.81 7.61
C LEU A 96 -8.10 6.05 6.72
N ALA A 97 -9.20 6.76 6.43
CA ALA A 97 -9.17 7.99 5.64
C ALA A 97 -8.25 9.08 6.22
N LEU A 98 -7.99 9.09 7.53
CA LEU A 98 -7.11 10.07 8.19
C LEU A 98 -5.62 9.83 7.91
N VAL A 99 -5.26 8.63 7.45
CA VAL A 99 -3.86 8.22 7.26
C VAL A 99 -3.52 7.92 5.80
N LEU A 100 -4.46 8.13 4.88
CA LEU A 100 -4.22 7.86 3.47
C LEU A 100 -3.25 8.90 2.88
N PRO A 101 -2.44 8.50 1.88
CA PRO A 101 -1.71 9.44 1.06
C PRO A 101 -2.63 10.51 0.48
N PRO A 102 -2.15 11.75 0.31
CA PRO A 102 -2.94 12.82 -0.28
C PRO A 102 -3.39 12.46 -1.70
N GLY A 103 -4.61 12.86 -2.07
CA GLY A 103 -5.15 12.66 -3.42
C GLY A 103 -5.75 11.26 -3.67
N THR A 104 -5.95 10.47 -2.62
CA THR A 104 -6.62 9.15 -2.64
C THR A 104 -8.16 9.23 -2.65
N GLY A 105 -8.74 10.42 -2.77
CA GLY A 105 -10.15 10.61 -3.17
C GLY A 105 -11.22 10.22 -2.15
N THR A 106 -10.91 10.10 -0.85
CA THR A 106 -11.91 9.87 0.20
C THR A 106 -12.76 11.11 0.54
N GLY A 107 -12.41 12.28 0.00
CA GLY A 107 -13.23 13.49 0.02
C GLY A 107 -14.26 13.50 -1.12
N SER A 108 -15.47 13.98 -0.83
CA SER A 108 -16.57 14.12 -1.78
C SER A 108 -16.15 14.84 -3.07
N GLY A 109 -15.95 14.10 -4.15
CA GLY A 109 -16.08 14.64 -5.51
C GLY A 109 -14.83 14.79 -6.37
N ARG A 110 -13.66 14.25 -6.01
CA ARG A 110 -12.54 14.15 -6.97
C ARG A 110 -12.32 12.71 -7.44
N PRO A 111 -12.30 12.46 -8.76
CA PRO A 111 -11.90 11.18 -9.31
C PRO A 111 -10.52 10.78 -8.77
N LEU A 112 -10.34 9.48 -8.52
CA LEU A 112 -9.02 8.87 -8.33
C LEU A 112 -8.23 9.06 -9.63
N LEU A 113 -7.60 10.21 -9.81
CA LEU A 113 -6.63 10.38 -10.86
C LEU A 113 -5.40 9.57 -10.44
N PRO A 114 -4.91 8.64 -11.26
CA PRO A 114 -3.67 7.93 -10.98
C PRO A 114 -2.57 8.97 -10.75
N ARG A 115 -2.16 9.14 -9.50
CA ARG A 115 -0.98 9.94 -9.19
C ARG A 115 0.21 9.07 -9.57
N ARG A 116 1.07 9.59 -10.45
CA ARG A 116 2.30 8.91 -10.83
C ARG A 116 3.11 8.68 -9.55
N SER A 117 3.46 7.45 -9.24
CA SER A 117 4.45 7.21 -8.21
C SER A 117 5.84 7.49 -8.77
N LEU A 118 6.73 7.96 -7.90
CA LEU A 118 8.13 8.08 -8.26
C LEU A 118 8.76 6.69 -8.14
N ARG A 119 9.39 6.24 -9.23
CA ARG A 119 10.25 5.07 -9.23
C ARG A 119 11.70 5.50 -9.21
N ALA A 120 12.48 4.85 -8.35
CA ALA A 120 13.91 5.03 -8.28
C ALA A 120 14.61 3.86 -8.97
N ALA A 121 15.71 4.16 -9.64
CA ALA A 121 16.61 3.18 -10.22
C ALA A 121 18.05 3.63 -9.95
N LEU A 122 18.95 2.67 -9.79
CA LEU A 122 20.38 2.95 -9.70
C LEU A 122 20.88 3.63 -10.97
N THR A 123 21.52 4.78 -10.80
CA THR A 123 22.32 5.42 -11.84
C THR A 123 23.67 4.69 -11.98
N ASP A 124 24.39 4.92 -13.08
CA ASP A 124 25.74 4.37 -13.26
C ASP A 124 26.69 4.82 -12.13
N GLY A 125 26.60 6.09 -11.72
CA GLY A 125 27.35 6.60 -10.57
C GLY A 125 26.98 5.91 -9.26
N GLY A 126 25.70 5.60 -9.05
CA GLY A 126 25.25 4.83 -7.89
C GLY A 126 25.81 3.40 -7.87
N ARG A 127 25.95 2.75 -9.03
CA ARG A 127 26.58 1.41 -9.12
C ARG A 127 28.06 1.46 -8.76
N VAL A 128 28.78 2.47 -9.27
CA VAL A 128 30.20 2.69 -8.95
C VAL A 128 30.38 3.00 -7.46
N ALA A 129 29.53 3.84 -6.89
CA ALA A 129 29.56 4.17 -5.46
C ALA A 129 29.27 2.93 -4.58
N LEU A 130 28.33 2.08 -4.98
CA LEU A 130 28.02 0.84 -4.26
C LEU A 130 29.20 -0.14 -4.27
N ASN A 131 29.96 -0.18 -5.37
CA ASN A 131 31.20 -0.97 -5.50
C ASN A 131 32.40 -0.37 -4.74
N GLY A 132 32.21 0.76 -4.02
CA GLY A 132 33.24 1.40 -3.21
C GLY A 132 34.08 2.44 -3.94
N GLU A 133 33.80 2.72 -5.21
CA GLU A 133 34.61 3.59 -6.07
C GLU A 133 34.03 5.03 -6.21
N GLY A 134 33.21 5.46 -5.25
CA GLY A 134 32.50 6.76 -5.30
C GLY A 134 32.51 7.57 -3.99
N GLY A 135 33.40 7.24 -3.04
CA GLY A 135 33.46 7.86 -1.72
C GLY A 135 32.74 7.07 -0.62
N ARG A 136 32.76 7.57 0.63
CA ARG A 136 32.12 6.90 1.77
C ARG A 136 30.60 7.09 1.72
N LEU A 137 29.88 5.99 1.50
CA LEU A 137 28.43 5.93 1.71
C LEU A 137 28.10 5.74 3.20
N GLY A 138 27.16 6.53 3.71
CA GLY A 138 26.50 6.27 4.98
C GLY A 138 25.75 4.94 4.97
N GLU A 139 25.39 4.44 6.16
CA GLU A 139 24.68 3.15 6.31
C GLU A 139 23.37 3.12 5.53
N ARG A 140 22.54 4.18 5.67
CA ARG A 140 21.26 4.29 4.96
C ARG A 140 21.42 4.46 3.45
N GLN A 141 22.42 5.21 3.00
CA GLN A 141 22.71 5.39 1.58
C GLN A 141 23.09 4.07 0.92
N ARG A 142 23.96 3.29 1.57
CA ARG A 142 24.33 1.95 1.10
C ARG A 142 23.12 1.04 1.04
N ALA A 143 22.30 1.00 2.09
CA ALA A 143 21.10 0.19 2.12
C ALA A 143 20.07 0.57 1.03
N VAL A 144 19.94 1.87 0.67
CA VAL A 144 19.10 2.31 -0.46
C VAL A 144 19.66 1.82 -1.79
N LEU A 145 20.98 1.92 -2.01
CA LEU A 145 21.61 1.44 -3.24
C LEU A 145 21.51 -0.09 -3.35
N ASP A 146 21.73 -0.82 -2.25
CA ASP A 146 21.55 -2.29 -2.20
C ASP A 146 20.10 -2.68 -2.55
N ALA A 147 19.10 -1.98 -2.00
CA ALA A 147 17.70 -2.22 -2.32
C ALA A 147 17.38 -2.03 -3.81
N LEU A 148 18.05 -1.07 -4.47
CA LEU A 148 17.87 -0.77 -5.89
C LEU A 148 18.73 -1.66 -6.80
N ALA A 149 19.69 -2.42 -6.27
CA ALA A 149 20.59 -3.27 -7.05
C ALA A 149 19.86 -4.39 -7.80
N ALA A 150 18.74 -4.86 -7.25
CA ALA A 150 17.87 -5.84 -7.89
C ALA A 150 17.01 -5.26 -9.04
N GLY A 151 16.90 -3.93 -9.15
CA GLY A 151 16.17 -3.25 -10.22
C GLY A 151 15.33 -2.05 -9.74
N PRO A 152 14.64 -1.36 -10.67
CA PRO A 152 13.81 -0.22 -10.35
C PRO A 152 12.70 -0.56 -9.35
N SER A 153 12.55 0.26 -8.32
CA SER A 153 11.54 0.09 -7.26
C SER A 153 10.76 1.38 -7.00
N SER A 154 9.57 1.30 -6.44
CA SER A 154 8.83 2.50 -6.02
C SER A 154 9.57 3.19 -4.86
N ALA A 155 9.56 4.53 -4.83
CA ALA A 155 10.20 5.29 -3.77
C ALA A 155 9.64 4.91 -2.39
N SER A 156 8.33 4.64 -2.30
CA SER A 156 7.69 4.18 -1.07
C SER A 156 8.18 2.81 -0.60
N ALA A 157 8.43 1.86 -1.51
CA ALA A 157 8.96 0.54 -1.16
C ALA A 157 10.38 0.66 -0.61
N VAL A 158 11.22 1.49 -1.23
CA VAL A 158 12.59 1.78 -0.76
C VAL A 158 12.57 2.43 0.62
N THR A 159 11.71 3.44 0.84
CA THR A 159 11.52 4.05 2.16
C THR A 159 11.02 3.05 3.20
N ARG A 160 10.10 2.13 2.85
CA ARG A 160 9.62 1.10 3.80
C ARG A 160 10.72 0.11 4.19
N LEU A 161 11.52 -0.32 3.22
CA LEU A 161 12.57 -1.30 3.43
C LEU A 161 13.75 -0.72 4.23
N VAL A 162 14.12 0.53 3.97
CA VAL A 162 15.38 1.12 4.46
C VAL A 162 15.17 2.25 5.47
N GLY A 163 13.96 2.81 5.57
CA GLY A 163 13.67 3.98 6.41
C GLY A 163 14.32 5.28 5.92
N ALA A 164 14.71 5.33 4.63
CA ALA A 164 15.35 6.50 4.03
C ALA A 164 14.33 7.44 3.37
N ASP A 165 14.60 8.75 3.45
CA ASP A 165 13.83 9.81 2.80
C ASP A 165 14.73 10.72 1.95
N HIS A 166 14.17 11.77 1.35
CA HIS A 166 14.91 12.74 0.53
C HIS A 166 16.08 13.47 1.22
N SER A 167 16.17 13.42 2.55
CA SER A 167 17.22 14.05 3.36
C SER A 167 18.36 13.12 3.74
N THR A 168 18.25 11.83 3.36
CA THR A 168 19.19 10.75 3.68
C THR A 168 20.07 10.40 2.47
#